data_AF-A0A1W9WEM3-F1
#
_entry.id   AF-A0A1W9WEM3-F1
#
_cell.length_a   1.000
_cell.length_b   1.000
_cell.length_c   1.000
_cell.angle_alpha   90.00
_cell.angle_beta   90.00
_cell.angle_gamma   90.00
#
_symmetry.space_group_name_H-M   'P 1'
#
loop_
_entity.id
_entity.type
_entity.pdbx_description
1 polymer ?
#
loop_
_entity_poly.entity_id
_entity_poly.type
_entity_poly.pdbx_seq_one_letter_code
_entity_poly.pdbx_strand_id
1 'polypeptide(L)'
;MKGFISIIFACLLLLTACGGVSSTSPSSEEDVKASVDAPTEESVDAPTEESVDAPTEESVDAPTEEEVEKPTATMPSVDDSTSPSADIDVACRPESIEDVIKLSPSEDIPDVVEDDWQRGNSDARITIIEYSDFQCPGCSGVAPVLKELREDMGDEMRYIFRHYPLDSIHELATIASEATEAAGEQETFWEYHDMLFEKQSEWGHLSREEAIEMFIGYAEELELDTDVFEKVLEDGKYTNKMEQAVEEARNAGLTGTPSLILNGYMFPLQQVPLNSDGISFFLNIIRLIENQYDSPEQVIDPTKEYQATVTTENGEFIIDLFPDTAPINVNSFAFLAQQGWYDDVTFHRVLPGFMAQGGDPSGTGMGWPGYRCDDEVSLERGFDKAGMVAMANSGPNTNSAQFFITYGPTPHLNDGFTIIGEVVSGKEIVDAITPRDPEMQPDFEGDTIISIVVTEK
;
A
#
# COMPACT_ATOMS: atom_id res chain seq x y z
N MET A 1 -6.65 0.73 13.05
CA MET A 1 -5.95 1.95 12.54
C MET A 1 -4.86 2.53 13.44
N LYS A 2 -4.86 2.41 14.78
CA LYS A 2 -3.88 3.15 15.63
C LYS A 2 -2.43 2.64 15.68
N GLY A 3 -2.11 1.46 15.14
CA GLY A 3 -0.78 0.84 15.29
C GLY A 3 0.01 0.60 14.01
N PHE A 4 -0.62 0.61 12.84
CA PHE A 4 -0.02 0.04 11.63
C PHE A 4 0.75 1.07 10.77
N ILE A 5 0.31 2.34 10.77
CA ILE A 5 1.05 3.43 10.11
C ILE A 5 2.42 3.66 10.82
N SER A 6 2.51 3.38 12.12
CA SER A 6 3.69 3.65 12.94
C SER A 6 4.90 2.72 12.66
N ILE A 7 4.67 1.51 12.12
CA ILE A 7 5.76 0.53 11.91
C ILE A 7 6.46 0.75 10.56
N ILE A 8 5.78 1.34 9.56
CA ILE A 8 6.38 1.67 8.26
C ILE A 8 6.92 3.11 8.24
N PHE A 9 6.32 4.06 8.98
CA PHE A 9 6.85 5.42 9.14
C PHE A 9 8.19 5.49 9.92
N ALA A 10 8.53 4.46 10.70
CA ALA A 10 9.68 4.51 11.61
C ALA A 10 11.07 4.40 10.95
N CYS A 11 11.17 4.07 9.65
CA CYS A 11 12.47 3.94 8.98
C CYS A 11 13.06 5.24 8.42
N LEU A 12 12.38 6.40 8.53
CA LEU A 12 12.87 7.64 7.92
C LEU A 12 12.97 8.87 8.84
N LEU A 13 13.13 8.70 10.16
CA LEU A 13 13.33 9.83 11.07
C LEU A 13 14.38 9.53 12.15
N LEU A 14 15.66 9.68 11.79
CA LEU A 14 16.74 9.91 12.74
C LEU A 14 17.55 11.13 12.28
N LEU A 15 17.23 12.29 12.87
CA LEU A 15 18.07 13.50 13.09
C LEU A 15 17.07 14.62 13.46
N THR A 16 16.82 14.95 14.72
CA THR A 16 17.74 15.69 15.60
C THR A 16 17.13 15.78 17.00
N ALA A 17 17.97 15.59 18.02
CA ALA A 17 17.65 15.88 19.41
C ALA A 17 18.39 17.13 19.90
N CYS A 18 17.82 17.73 20.96
CA CYS A 18 18.36 18.68 21.93
C CYS A 18 18.10 20.18 21.71
N GLY A 19 17.28 20.73 22.60
CA GLY A 19 17.14 22.15 22.86
C GLY A 19 16.04 22.45 23.88
N GLY A 20 16.22 22.06 25.15
CA GLY A 20 15.27 22.38 26.21
C GLY A 20 15.34 23.84 26.63
N VAL A 21 14.18 24.47 26.86
CA VAL A 21 14.03 25.61 27.77
C VAL A 21 12.68 25.50 28.49
N SER A 22 12.77 25.60 29.80
CA SER A 22 11.68 25.76 30.77
C SER A 22 11.13 27.18 30.71
N SER A 23 9.79 27.33 30.68
CA SER A 23 9.15 28.51 31.26
C SER A 23 7.72 28.21 31.72
N THR A 24 7.53 28.42 33.01
CA THR A 24 6.30 28.43 33.80
C THR A 24 5.19 29.32 33.24
N SER A 25 3.94 28.86 33.31
CA SER A 25 2.74 29.71 33.21
C SER A 25 1.91 29.59 34.49
N PRO A 26 1.34 30.68 35.04
CA PRO A 26 0.43 30.63 36.17
C PRO A 26 -1.04 30.59 35.75
N SER A 27 -1.84 30.16 36.73
CA SER A 27 -3.27 29.91 36.83
C SER A 27 -4.23 31.10 36.64
N SER A 28 -5.45 30.78 36.18
CA SER A 28 -6.76 31.32 36.64
C SER A 28 -7.87 30.45 36.03
N GLU A 29 -8.57 29.60 36.79
CA GLU A 29 -9.88 29.84 37.44
C GLU A 29 -10.96 30.45 36.52
N GLU A 30 -12.00 29.68 36.16
CA GLU A 30 -13.39 29.95 36.58
C GLU A 30 -14.37 28.80 36.23
N ASP A 31 -15.34 28.66 37.12
CA ASP A 31 -16.35 27.62 37.35
C ASP A 31 -17.40 27.38 36.24
N VAL A 32 -17.91 26.13 36.15
CA VAL A 32 -19.37 25.85 36.14
C VAL A 32 -19.67 24.49 36.81
N LYS A 33 -20.54 24.52 37.83
CA LYS A 33 -21.17 23.38 38.52
C LYS A 33 -22.45 22.90 37.82
N ALA A 34 -22.70 21.59 37.81
CA ALA A 34 -24.00 20.91 38.03
C ALA A 34 -23.74 19.40 38.24
N SER A 35 -23.80 18.83 39.46
CA SER A 35 -24.90 18.04 40.08
C SER A 35 -25.58 17.04 39.12
N VAL A 36 -25.75 15.73 39.42
CA VAL A 36 -26.54 15.12 40.52
C VAL A 36 -26.27 13.58 40.55
N ASP A 37 -26.24 12.97 41.75
CA ASP A 37 -26.55 11.57 42.24
C ASP A 37 -26.27 10.33 41.34
N ALA A 38 -25.83 9.13 41.78
CA ALA A 38 -25.81 8.34 43.03
C ALA A 38 -24.82 7.13 42.83
N PRO A 39 -24.91 6.00 43.55
CA PRO A 39 -24.51 5.72 44.92
C PRO A 39 -23.30 4.75 45.06
N THR A 40 -22.89 4.60 46.31
CA THR A 40 -21.91 3.70 46.94
C THR A 40 -22.02 2.20 46.64
N GLU A 41 -20.88 1.53 46.40
CA GLU A 41 -20.50 0.18 46.91
C GLU A 41 -18.97 0.14 47.03
N GLU A 42 -18.43 0.11 48.26
CA GLU A 42 -17.92 -1.06 48.99
C GLU A 42 -16.49 -1.46 48.57
N SER A 43 -15.55 -1.02 49.42
CA SER A 43 -14.12 -1.25 49.34
C SER A 43 -13.74 -2.65 49.81
N VAL A 44 -12.98 -3.38 49.01
CA VAL A 44 -12.33 -4.63 49.43
C VAL A 44 -10.82 -4.39 49.52
N ASP A 45 -10.30 -4.68 50.72
CA ASP A 45 -8.92 -4.56 51.15
C ASP A 45 -7.91 -5.31 50.26
N ALA A 46 -6.77 -4.68 50.03
CA ALA A 46 -5.54 -5.29 49.55
C ALA A 46 -4.72 -5.83 50.74
N PRO A 47 -4.09 -7.03 50.65
CA PRO A 47 -3.04 -7.41 51.56
C PRO A 47 -1.65 -7.08 50.98
N THR A 48 -1.00 -6.20 51.72
CA THR A 48 0.42 -6.04 52.05
C THR A 48 1.48 -7.01 51.50
N GLU A 49 2.60 -6.36 51.19
CA GLU A 49 3.95 -6.84 50.87
C GLU A 49 4.51 -7.95 51.79
N GLU A 50 5.31 -8.83 51.18
CA GLU A 50 6.35 -9.57 51.88
C GLU A 50 7.66 -9.49 51.06
N SER A 51 8.63 -8.82 51.67
CA SER A 51 10.02 -8.62 51.24
C SER A 51 10.85 -9.88 51.50
N VAL A 52 11.73 -10.26 50.57
CA VAL A 52 12.78 -11.25 50.83
C VAL A 52 14.14 -10.72 50.37
N ASP A 53 15.06 -10.77 51.32
CA ASP A 53 16.44 -10.26 51.33
C ASP A 53 17.39 -10.82 50.27
N ALA A 54 18.34 -9.97 49.89
CA ALA A 54 19.60 -10.32 49.25
C ALA A 54 20.65 -10.77 50.30
N PRO A 55 21.64 -11.62 49.95
CA PRO A 55 22.85 -11.76 50.75
C PRO A 55 24.07 -11.11 50.06
N THR A 56 24.85 -10.40 50.88
CA THR A 56 26.12 -9.75 50.57
C THR A 56 27.33 -10.67 50.81
N GLU A 57 28.31 -10.52 49.92
CA GLU A 57 29.79 -10.63 50.00
C GLU A 57 30.52 -11.71 50.82
N GLU A 58 31.51 -12.33 50.14
CA GLU A 58 32.88 -12.42 50.66
C GLU A 58 33.92 -12.29 49.52
N SER A 59 35.02 -11.62 49.84
CA SER A 59 36.08 -11.10 48.96
C SER A 59 37.32 -12.00 48.92
N VAL A 60 38.05 -11.99 47.79
CA VAL A 60 39.52 -12.24 47.78
C VAL A 60 40.19 -11.47 46.63
N ASP A 61 41.37 -10.94 46.94
CA ASP A 61 42.23 -9.94 46.29
C ASP A 61 42.69 -10.13 44.82
N ALA A 62 43.14 -8.97 44.28
CA ALA A 62 43.73 -8.65 42.98
C ALA A 62 45.06 -9.38 42.65
N PRO A 63 45.57 -9.25 41.40
CA PRO A 63 46.58 -8.19 41.20
C PRO A 63 46.65 -7.53 39.80
N THR A 64 47.14 -6.28 39.84
CA THR A 64 48.02 -5.52 38.91
C THR A 64 47.64 -5.16 37.48
N GLU A 65 47.80 -3.86 37.24
CA GLU A 65 47.74 -3.06 36.03
C GLU A 65 48.79 -3.45 34.97
N GLU A 66 48.41 -3.36 33.70
CA GLU A 66 49.34 -3.07 32.61
C GLU A 66 48.65 -2.17 31.57
N GLU A 67 49.23 -0.98 31.36
CA GLU A 67 48.86 0.01 30.35
C GLU A 67 49.07 -0.53 28.94
N VAL A 68 48.05 -0.46 28.08
CA VAL A 68 48.19 -0.74 26.65
C VAL A 68 48.38 0.58 25.90
N GLU A 69 49.60 0.76 25.38
CA GLU A 69 49.99 1.88 24.51
C GLU A 69 49.20 1.92 23.19
N LYS A 70 48.94 3.15 22.76
CA LYS A 70 48.28 3.56 21.52
C LYS A 70 49.22 3.39 20.32
N PRO A 71 48.89 2.65 19.25
CA PRO A 71 49.74 2.62 18.06
C PRO A 71 49.52 3.87 17.20
N THR A 72 50.61 4.61 17.03
CA THR A 72 50.82 5.71 16.10
C THR A 72 50.68 5.22 14.64
N ALA A 73 49.76 5.81 13.88
CA ALA A 73 49.72 5.65 12.43
C ALA A 73 50.60 6.71 11.76
N THR A 74 51.68 6.25 11.14
CA THR A 74 52.61 7.04 10.33
C THR A 74 51.97 7.41 8.99
N MET A 75 51.88 8.71 8.69
CA MET A 75 51.55 9.21 7.35
C MET A 75 52.68 8.90 6.35
N PRO A 76 52.40 8.43 5.13
CA PRO A 76 53.32 8.57 4.01
C PRO A 76 53.24 9.99 3.43
N SER A 77 54.40 10.53 3.09
CA SER A 77 54.62 11.82 2.44
C SER A 77 54.03 11.89 1.03
N VAL A 78 53.49 13.06 0.73
CA VAL A 78 53.04 13.54 -0.59
C VAL A 78 54.22 13.58 -1.55
N ASP A 79 54.04 13.03 -2.76
CA ASP A 79 54.76 13.48 -3.94
C ASP A 79 53.78 13.63 -5.13
N ASP A 80 54.14 14.58 -5.97
CA ASP A 80 53.32 15.44 -6.82
C ASP A 80 52.66 14.76 -8.05
N SER A 81 51.61 15.41 -8.57
CA SER A 81 51.05 15.26 -9.92
C SER A 81 50.30 13.96 -10.27
N THR A 82 49.01 13.89 -9.91
CA THR A 82 47.90 13.74 -10.88
C THR A 82 46.57 13.92 -10.16
N SER A 83 45.78 14.90 -10.59
CA SER A 83 44.40 15.10 -10.14
C SER A 83 43.55 13.89 -10.55
N PRO A 84 42.86 13.18 -9.64
CA PRO A 84 41.67 12.47 -10.04
C PRO A 84 40.50 13.44 -9.84
N SER A 85 39.97 14.01 -10.93
CA SER A 85 38.52 14.24 -10.91
C SER A 85 37.92 12.84 -10.86
N ALA A 86 37.39 12.46 -9.71
CA ALA A 86 36.45 11.35 -9.69
C ALA A 86 35.20 11.89 -10.37
N ASP A 87 35.07 11.61 -11.66
CA ASP A 87 33.81 11.73 -12.38
C ASP A 87 32.83 10.83 -11.63
N ILE A 88 31.99 11.41 -10.76
CA ILE A 88 30.81 10.72 -10.26
C ILE A 88 29.91 10.59 -11.47
N ASP A 89 29.83 9.39 -12.01
CA ASP A 89 28.89 9.04 -13.07
C ASP A 89 27.49 9.06 -12.46
N VAL A 90 26.91 10.27 -12.36
CA VAL A 90 25.55 10.50 -11.89
C VAL A 90 24.65 9.71 -12.83
N ALA A 91 23.86 8.79 -12.28
CA ALA A 91 23.07 7.88 -13.10
C ALA A 91 21.77 7.47 -12.41
N CYS A 92 20.83 6.95 -13.20
CA CYS A 92 19.71 6.19 -12.68
C CYS A 92 20.07 4.69 -12.63
N ARG A 93 19.73 4.02 -11.53
CA ARG A 93 20.03 2.61 -11.26
C ARG A 93 18.71 1.87 -11.00
N PRO A 94 18.54 0.65 -11.54
CA PRO A 94 17.34 -0.15 -11.28
C PRO A 94 17.23 -0.49 -9.79
N GLU A 95 16.01 -0.42 -9.27
CA GLU A 95 15.61 -0.83 -7.93
C GLU A 95 14.16 -1.33 -8.01
N SER A 96 13.98 -2.65 -8.08
CA SER A 96 12.66 -3.25 -8.22
C SER A 96 11.79 -2.99 -6.99
N ILE A 97 10.54 -2.58 -7.21
CA ILE A 97 9.52 -2.48 -6.16
C ILE A 97 9.36 -3.82 -5.46
N GLU A 98 9.27 -4.92 -6.21
CA GLU A 98 9.06 -6.28 -5.68
C GLU A 98 10.10 -6.65 -4.62
N ASP A 99 11.37 -6.34 -4.87
CA ASP A 99 12.48 -6.64 -3.96
C ASP A 99 12.37 -5.83 -2.66
N VAL A 100 11.90 -4.58 -2.75
CA VAL A 100 11.79 -3.68 -1.59
C VAL A 100 10.58 -4.04 -0.75
N ILE A 101 9.41 -4.28 -1.37
CA ILE A 101 8.18 -4.65 -0.65
C ILE A 101 8.10 -6.14 -0.33
N LYS A 102 9.06 -6.94 -0.82
CA LYS A 102 9.12 -8.41 -0.67
C LYS A 102 7.84 -9.10 -1.12
N LEU A 103 7.27 -8.61 -2.21
CA LEU A 103 6.12 -9.21 -2.86
C LEU A 103 6.61 -10.02 -4.05
N SER A 104 6.19 -11.28 -4.15
CA SER A 104 6.54 -12.15 -5.26
C SER A 104 5.27 -12.69 -5.91
N PRO A 105 5.27 -12.89 -7.24
CA PRO A 105 4.16 -13.58 -7.90
C PRO A 105 3.92 -14.96 -7.30
N SER A 106 2.66 -15.37 -7.28
CA SER A 106 2.23 -16.68 -6.80
C SER A 106 2.31 -17.70 -7.94
N GLU A 107 3.53 -18.08 -8.30
CA GLU A 107 3.83 -18.92 -9.48
C GLU A 107 3.16 -20.29 -9.46
N ASP A 108 2.84 -20.82 -8.27
CA ASP A 108 2.23 -22.14 -8.11
C ASP A 108 0.69 -22.11 -8.17
N ILE A 109 0.06 -20.92 -8.25
CA ILE A 109 -1.40 -20.81 -8.34
C ILE A 109 -1.83 -21.23 -9.75
N PRO A 110 -2.77 -22.18 -9.89
CA PRO A 110 -3.27 -22.57 -11.20
C PRO A 110 -3.86 -21.39 -11.97
N ASP A 111 -3.51 -21.27 -13.25
CA ASP A 111 -4.10 -20.29 -14.17
C ASP A 111 -5.64 -20.39 -14.20
N VAL A 112 -6.32 -19.30 -14.56
CA VAL A 112 -7.77 -19.30 -14.79
C VAL A 112 -8.10 -20.16 -16.01
N VAL A 113 -9.05 -21.08 -15.87
CA VAL A 113 -9.50 -22.00 -16.92
C VAL A 113 -10.97 -21.81 -17.26
N GLU A 114 -11.43 -22.38 -18.38
CA GLU A 114 -12.82 -22.23 -18.87
C GLU A 114 -13.87 -22.74 -17.86
N ASP A 115 -13.52 -23.74 -17.06
CA ASP A 115 -14.41 -24.35 -16.06
C ASP A 115 -14.48 -23.54 -14.73
N ASP A 116 -13.72 -22.45 -14.60
CA ASP A 116 -13.81 -21.58 -13.43
C ASP A 116 -15.10 -20.75 -13.46
N TRP A 117 -15.72 -20.59 -12.30
CA TRP A 117 -16.83 -19.67 -12.14
C TRP A 117 -16.34 -18.23 -12.24
N GLN A 118 -16.76 -17.52 -13.30
CA GLN A 118 -16.33 -16.15 -13.60
C GLN A 118 -17.46 -15.09 -13.61
N ARG A 119 -17.22 -14.03 -12.83
CA ARG A 119 -17.73 -12.64 -12.80
C ARG A 119 -17.05 -11.68 -13.76
N GLY A 120 -17.78 -10.98 -14.63
CA GLY A 120 -17.27 -9.80 -15.33
C GLY A 120 -16.58 -10.09 -16.67
N ASN A 121 -15.82 -9.10 -17.16
CA ASN A 121 -15.19 -9.16 -18.48
C ASN A 121 -13.98 -10.12 -18.47
N SER A 122 -13.92 -11.07 -19.41
CA SER A 122 -12.78 -11.99 -19.53
C SER A 122 -11.46 -11.29 -19.84
N ASP A 123 -11.52 -10.13 -20.48
CA ASP A 123 -10.38 -9.28 -20.86
C ASP A 123 -10.13 -8.14 -19.86
N ALA A 124 -10.77 -8.19 -18.68
CA ALA A 124 -10.57 -7.21 -17.63
C ALA A 124 -9.09 -7.10 -17.24
N ARG A 125 -8.63 -5.86 -17.02
CA ARG A 125 -7.26 -5.57 -16.59
C ARG A 125 -6.96 -6.17 -15.21
N ILE A 126 -7.98 -6.24 -14.34
CA ILE A 126 -7.84 -6.68 -12.97
C ILE A 126 -8.55 -8.03 -12.83
N THR A 127 -7.83 -9.05 -12.42
CA THR A 127 -8.39 -10.37 -12.08
C THR A 127 -8.18 -10.64 -10.60
N ILE A 128 -9.28 -10.87 -9.89
CA ILE A 128 -9.27 -11.33 -8.50
C ILE A 128 -9.77 -12.77 -8.46
N ILE A 129 -8.91 -13.69 -8.03
CA ILE A 129 -9.26 -15.08 -7.74
C ILE A 129 -9.48 -15.20 -6.24
N GLU A 130 -10.67 -15.64 -5.84
CA GLU A 130 -10.97 -15.98 -4.45
C GLU A 130 -11.04 -17.49 -4.28
N TYR A 131 -10.26 -18.01 -3.35
CA TYR A 131 -10.45 -19.34 -2.77
C TYR A 131 -11.27 -19.20 -1.49
N SER A 132 -12.48 -19.74 -1.52
CA SER A 132 -13.51 -19.45 -0.52
C SER A 132 -14.17 -20.69 0.05
N ASP A 133 -14.72 -20.52 1.25
CA ASP A 133 -15.52 -21.51 1.96
C ASP A 133 -16.85 -20.87 2.37
N PHE A 134 -17.97 -21.41 1.89
CA PHE A 134 -19.29 -20.86 2.14
C PHE A 134 -19.68 -20.81 3.62
N GLN A 135 -19.12 -21.65 4.49
CA GLN A 135 -19.42 -21.64 5.93
C GLN A 135 -18.42 -20.78 6.73
N CYS A 136 -17.33 -20.32 6.09
CA CYS A 136 -16.34 -19.48 6.75
C CYS A 136 -16.88 -18.07 7.01
N PRO A 137 -16.90 -17.58 8.28
CA PRO A 137 -17.34 -16.23 8.59
C PRO A 137 -16.50 -15.14 7.91
N GLY A 138 -15.19 -15.39 7.74
CA GLY A 138 -14.30 -14.47 7.04
C GLY A 138 -14.67 -14.32 5.56
N CYS A 139 -15.03 -15.41 4.90
CA CYS A 139 -15.47 -15.40 3.49
C CYS A 139 -16.80 -14.65 3.32
N SER A 140 -17.76 -14.88 4.22
CA SER A 140 -19.01 -14.11 4.24
C SER A 140 -18.77 -12.60 4.42
N GLY A 141 -17.76 -12.22 5.21
CA GLY A 141 -17.35 -10.82 5.35
C GLY A 141 -16.71 -10.21 4.09
N VAL A 142 -16.10 -11.03 3.22
CA VAL A 142 -15.45 -10.59 1.97
C VAL A 142 -16.44 -10.46 0.81
N ALA A 143 -17.45 -11.31 0.75
CA ALA A 143 -18.46 -11.29 -0.31
C ALA A 143 -19.04 -9.88 -0.61
N PRO A 144 -19.49 -9.08 0.40
CA PRO A 144 -19.98 -7.72 0.13
C PRO A 144 -18.87 -6.76 -0.33
N VAL A 145 -17.63 -6.93 0.12
CA VAL A 145 -16.48 -6.10 -0.30
C VAL A 145 -16.16 -6.32 -1.77
N LEU A 146 -16.10 -7.59 -2.21
CA LEU A 146 -15.87 -7.90 -3.63
C LEU A 146 -17.06 -7.50 -4.50
N LYS A 147 -18.28 -7.50 -3.96
CA LYS A 147 -19.45 -6.98 -4.67
C LYS A 147 -19.34 -5.47 -4.90
N GLU A 148 -19.03 -4.70 -3.86
CA GLU A 148 -18.82 -3.24 -3.94
C GLU A 148 -17.71 -2.90 -4.95
N LEU A 149 -16.54 -3.55 -4.84
CA LEU A 149 -15.43 -3.32 -5.78
C LEU A 149 -15.81 -3.59 -7.24
N ARG A 150 -16.59 -4.64 -7.52
CA ARG A 150 -17.07 -4.89 -8.89
C ARG A 150 -18.05 -3.83 -9.37
N GLU A 151 -18.89 -3.30 -8.48
CA GLU A 151 -19.83 -2.23 -8.82
C GLU A 151 -19.08 -0.93 -9.13
N ASP A 152 -18.01 -0.64 -8.39
CA ASP A 152 -17.17 0.55 -8.59
C ASP A 152 -16.27 0.44 -9.84
N MET A 153 -15.66 -0.73 -10.07
CA MET A 153 -14.68 -0.95 -11.14
C MET A 153 -15.31 -1.36 -12.48
N GLY A 154 -16.56 -1.85 -12.46
CA GLY A 154 -17.29 -2.26 -13.65
C GLY A 154 -16.51 -3.28 -14.51
N ASP A 155 -16.38 -2.98 -15.80
CA ASP A 155 -15.76 -3.87 -16.79
C ASP A 155 -14.22 -4.02 -16.62
N GLU A 156 -13.60 -3.26 -15.72
CA GLU A 156 -12.16 -3.35 -15.45
C GLU A 156 -11.78 -4.51 -14.53
N MET A 157 -12.77 -5.11 -13.84
CA MET A 157 -12.57 -6.19 -12.90
C MET A 157 -13.23 -7.50 -13.36
N ARG A 158 -12.44 -8.57 -13.32
CA ARG A 158 -12.86 -9.97 -13.41
C ARG A 158 -12.73 -10.63 -12.06
N TYR A 159 -13.76 -11.35 -11.66
CA TYR A 159 -13.81 -12.10 -10.42
C TYR A 159 -13.93 -13.60 -10.70
N ILE A 160 -13.04 -14.37 -10.12
CA ILE A 160 -13.02 -15.83 -10.21
C ILE A 160 -13.28 -16.41 -8.83
N PHE A 161 -14.24 -17.33 -8.74
CA PHE A 161 -14.51 -18.05 -7.50
C PHE A 161 -14.03 -19.49 -7.60
N ARG A 162 -13.26 -19.92 -6.60
CA ARG A 162 -12.79 -21.31 -6.45
C ARG A 162 -13.17 -21.85 -5.07
N HIS A 163 -13.74 -23.04 -5.06
CA HIS A 163 -14.07 -23.74 -3.83
C HIS A 163 -12.81 -24.12 -3.06
N TYR A 164 -12.79 -23.81 -1.76
CA TYR A 164 -11.78 -24.28 -0.80
C TYR A 164 -12.48 -24.63 0.53
N PRO A 165 -13.31 -25.69 0.57
CA PRO A 165 -13.97 -26.11 1.80
C PRO A 165 -12.96 -26.54 2.87
N LEU A 166 -13.11 -26.03 4.08
CA LEU A 166 -12.28 -26.36 5.25
C LEU A 166 -12.99 -27.38 6.15
N ASP A 167 -13.26 -28.57 5.63
CA ASP A 167 -14.08 -29.60 6.32
C ASP A 167 -13.59 -30.00 7.72
N SER A 168 -12.33 -29.71 8.06
CA SER A 168 -11.79 -29.95 9.41
C SER A 168 -12.37 -29.04 10.49
N ILE A 169 -12.95 -27.90 10.10
CA ILE A 169 -13.52 -26.90 11.01
C ILE A 169 -14.92 -26.42 10.58
N HIS A 170 -15.31 -26.70 9.33
CA HIS A 170 -16.59 -26.29 8.73
C HIS A 170 -17.31 -27.51 8.14
N GLU A 171 -18.14 -28.18 8.95
CA GLU A 171 -18.78 -29.46 8.59
C GLU A 171 -19.75 -29.39 7.39
N LEU A 172 -20.23 -28.19 7.06
CA LEU A 172 -21.18 -27.92 5.97
C LEU A 172 -20.49 -27.35 4.71
N ALA A 173 -19.19 -27.07 4.74
CA ALA A 173 -18.49 -26.39 3.66
C ALA A 173 -18.59 -27.13 2.31
N THR A 174 -18.31 -28.44 2.31
CA THR A 174 -18.40 -29.26 1.09
C THR A 174 -19.84 -29.37 0.57
N ILE A 175 -20.84 -29.56 1.46
CA ILE A 175 -22.24 -29.69 0.99
C ILE A 175 -22.82 -28.35 0.49
N ALA A 176 -22.40 -27.23 1.06
CA ALA A 176 -22.71 -25.90 0.53
C ALA A 176 -22.06 -25.66 -0.85
N SER A 177 -20.83 -26.15 -1.03
CA SER A 177 -20.14 -26.10 -2.32
C SER A 177 -20.85 -26.96 -3.37
N GLU A 178 -21.28 -28.17 -3.03
CA GLU A 178 -22.12 -29.05 -3.87
C GLU A 178 -23.44 -28.39 -4.27
N ALA A 179 -24.11 -27.73 -3.32
CA ALA A 179 -25.34 -26.99 -3.58
C ALA A 179 -25.14 -25.87 -4.60
N THR A 180 -24.01 -25.18 -4.54
CA THR A 180 -23.71 -24.10 -5.50
C THR A 180 -23.40 -24.65 -6.90
N GLU A 181 -22.65 -25.75 -6.99
CA GLU A 181 -22.40 -26.44 -8.27
C GLU A 181 -23.70 -27.02 -8.87
N ALA A 182 -24.61 -27.53 -8.04
CA ALA A 182 -25.94 -28.00 -8.47
C ALA A 182 -26.79 -26.86 -9.07
N ALA A 183 -26.73 -25.66 -8.49
CA ALA A 183 -27.34 -24.47 -9.07
C ALA A 183 -26.62 -24.03 -10.36
N GLY A 184 -25.30 -24.21 -10.41
CA GLY A 184 -24.48 -23.94 -11.59
C GLY A 184 -24.82 -24.81 -12.80
N GLU A 185 -25.17 -26.09 -12.61
CA GLU A 185 -25.70 -26.94 -13.69
C GLU A 185 -26.98 -26.40 -14.32
N GLN A 186 -27.67 -25.53 -13.59
CA GLN A 186 -28.92 -24.87 -13.97
C GLN A 186 -28.69 -23.38 -14.25
N GLU A 187 -27.46 -23.00 -14.62
CA GLU A 187 -27.06 -21.65 -15.04
C GLU A 187 -27.27 -20.56 -13.96
N THR A 188 -27.44 -20.93 -12.69
CA THR A 188 -27.80 -20.05 -11.57
C THR A 188 -26.77 -20.10 -10.44
N PHE A 189 -25.51 -20.41 -10.77
CA PHE A 189 -24.42 -20.53 -9.79
C PHE A 189 -24.30 -19.27 -8.93
N TRP A 190 -24.39 -18.11 -9.57
CA TRP A 190 -24.00 -16.84 -9.00
C TRP A 190 -25.07 -16.27 -8.06
N GLU A 191 -26.34 -16.38 -8.42
CA GLU A 191 -27.47 -16.05 -7.57
C GLU A 191 -27.48 -16.94 -6.32
N TYR A 192 -27.19 -18.24 -6.50
CA TYR A 192 -27.12 -19.19 -5.38
C TYR A 192 -25.90 -18.92 -4.48
N HIS A 193 -24.73 -18.63 -5.07
CA HIS A 193 -23.51 -18.23 -4.37
C HIS A 193 -23.75 -17.01 -3.47
N ASP A 194 -24.36 -15.96 -4.03
CA ASP A 194 -24.63 -14.73 -3.27
C ASP A 194 -25.64 -15.02 -2.15
N MET A 195 -26.68 -15.80 -2.43
CA MET A 195 -27.68 -16.20 -1.43
C MET A 195 -27.07 -16.98 -0.27
N LEU A 196 -26.14 -17.91 -0.51
CA LEU A 196 -25.49 -18.67 0.56
C LEU A 196 -24.69 -17.78 1.51
N PHE A 197 -23.94 -16.80 0.98
CA PHE A 197 -23.20 -15.87 1.82
C PHE A 197 -24.10 -14.89 2.55
N GLU A 198 -25.12 -14.36 1.88
CA GLU A 198 -26.10 -13.43 2.49
C GLU A 198 -26.88 -14.10 3.63
N LYS A 199 -27.24 -15.38 3.47
CA LYS A 199 -28.00 -16.16 4.46
C LYS A 199 -27.13 -17.05 5.34
N GLN A 200 -25.79 -16.88 5.38
CA GLN A 200 -24.87 -17.77 6.12
C GLN A 200 -25.26 -17.97 7.59
N SER A 201 -25.77 -16.94 8.26
CA SER A 201 -26.20 -17.04 9.66
C SER A 201 -27.41 -17.96 9.87
N GLU A 202 -28.22 -18.20 8.84
CA GLU A 202 -29.41 -19.07 8.89
C GLU A 202 -29.04 -20.56 8.87
N TRP A 203 -28.03 -20.93 8.05
CA TRP A 203 -27.69 -22.32 7.80
C TRP A 203 -26.35 -22.77 8.40
N GLY A 204 -25.39 -21.86 8.59
CA GLY A 204 -23.99 -22.19 8.93
C GLY A 204 -23.77 -22.83 10.31
N HIS A 205 -24.82 -22.95 11.13
CA HIS A 205 -24.79 -23.56 12.46
C HIS A 205 -25.71 -24.79 12.58
N LEU A 206 -26.40 -25.15 11.49
CA LEU A 206 -27.35 -26.25 11.48
C LEU A 206 -26.65 -27.60 11.43
N SER A 207 -27.41 -28.67 11.72
CA SER A 207 -26.99 -30.01 11.34
C SER A 207 -26.94 -30.16 9.81
N ARG A 208 -26.24 -31.19 9.32
CA ARG A 208 -26.15 -31.46 7.89
C ARG A 208 -27.52 -31.68 7.24
N GLU A 209 -28.39 -32.42 7.90
CA GLU A 209 -29.73 -32.72 7.41
C GLU A 209 -30.59 -31.45 7.29
N GLU A 210 -30.59 -30.61 8.34
CA GLU A 210 -31.31 -29.33 8.36
C GLU A 210 -30.77 -28.35 7.31
N ALA A 211 -29.44 -28.32 7.11
CA ALA A 211 -28.82 -27.48 6.09
C ALA A 211 -29.19 -27.92 4.67
N ILE A 212 -29.24 -29.23 4.40
CA ILE A 212 -29.69 -29.76 3.10
C ILE A 212 -31.13 -29.36 2.81
N GLU A 213 -32.04 -29.52 3.79
CA GLU A 213 -33.43 -29.06 3.63
C GLU A 213 -33.51 -27.56 3.32
N MET A 214 -32.67 -26.76 3.98
CA MET A 214 -32.60 -25.32 3.73
C MET A 214 -32.05 -24.97 2.34
N PHE A 215 -31.01 -25.67 1.88
CA PHE A 215 -30.44 -25.50 0.55
C PHE A 215 -31.43 -25.85 -0.57
N ILE A 216 -32.20 -26.92 -0.40
CA ILE A 216 -33.28 -27.27 -1.33
C ILE A 216 -34.35 -26.17 -1.34
N GLY A 217 -34.70 -25.62 -0.18
CA GLY A 217 -35.63 -24.49 -0.09
C GLY A 217 -35.12 -23.22 -0.80
N TYR A 218 -33.82 -22.94 -0.75
CA TYR A 218 -33.20 -21.87 -1.52
C TYR A 218 -33.23 -22.14 -3.03
N ALA A 219 -33.03 -23.39 -3.44
CA ALA A 219 -33.17 -23.80 -4.83
C ALA A 219 -34.60 -23.60 -5.36
N GLU A 220 -35.61 -23.92 -4.54
CA GLU A 220 -37.03 -23.66 -4.85
C GLU A 220 -37.31 -22.15 -4.97
N GLU A 221 -36.75 -21.32 -4.08
CA GLU A 221 -36.88 -19.85 -4.12
C GLU A 221 -36.33 -19.25 -5.42
N LEU A 222 -35.29 -19.86 -5.99
CA LEU A 222 -34.67 -19.49 -7.26
C LEU A 222 -35.29 -20.21 -8.48
N GLU A 223 -36.42 -20.91 -8.29
CA GLU A 223 -37.14 -21.63 -9.35
C GLU A 223 -36.32 -22.74 -10.05
N LEU A 224 -35.36 -23.34 -9.33
CA LEU A 224 -34.55 -24.45 -9.84
C LEU A 224 -35.32 -25.78 -9.81
N ASP A 225 -34.90 -26.75 -10.63
CA ASP A 225 -35.38 -28.13 -10.55
C ASP A 225 -34.82 -28.80 -9.30
N THR A 226 -35.65 -28.91 -8.27
CA THR A 226 -35.26 -29.47 -6.97
C THR A 226 -34.98 -30.97 -7.03
N ASP A 227 -35.60 -31.72 -7.95
CA ASP A 227 -35.32 -33.16 -8.09
C ASP A 227 -33.89 -33.39 -8.62
N VAL A 228 -33.46 -32.56 -9.58
CA VAL A 228 -32.08 -32.57 -10.09
C VAL A 228 -31.10 -32.10 -9.02
N PHE A 229 -31.44 -31.03 -8.31
CA PHE A 229 -30.62 -30.44 -7.27
C PHE A 229 -30.37 -31.41 -6.11
N GLU A 230 -31.44 -31.99 -5.56
CA GLU A 230 -31.37 -33.01 -4.51
C GLU A 230 -30.48 -34.18 -4.92
N LYS A 231 -30.65 -34.65 -6.17
CA LYS A 231 -29.85 -35.75 -6.69
C LYS A 231 -28.35 -35.45 -6.70
N VAL A 232 -27.96 -34.23 -7.05
CA VAL A 232 -26.54 -33.81 -7.01
C VAL A 232 -25.99 -33.89 -5.59
N LEU A 233 -26.76 -33.41 -4.61
CA LEU A 233 -26.37 -33.45 -3.19
C LEU A 233 -26.27 -34.88 -2.65
N GLU A 234 -27.23 -35.74 -3.00
CA GLU A 234 -27.24 -37.15 -2.59
C GLU A 234 -26.08 -37.94 -3.19
N ASP A 235 -25.80 -37.72 -4.48
CA ASP A 235 -24.75 -38.42 -5.21
C ASP A 235 -23.35 -37.89 -4.84
N GLY A 236 -23.24 -36.71 -4.21
CA GLY A 236 -21.96 -36.05 -3.90
C GLY A 236 -21.13 -35.83 -5.16
N LYS A 237 -21.81 -35.39 -6.23
CA LYS A 237 -21.29 -35.41 -7.61
C LYS A 237 -19.98 -34.63 -7.76
N TYR A 238 -19.81 -33.53 -7.02
CA TYR A 238 -18.67 -32.64 -7.13
C TYR A 238 -17.64 -32.78 -6.00
N THR A 239 -17.84 -33.68 -5.05
CA THR A 239 -16.97 -33.84 -3.87
C THR A 239 -15.52 -34.10 -4.31
N ASN A 240 -15.31 -34.99 -5.28
CA ASN A 240 -13.97 -35.29 -5.80
C ASN A 240 -13.32 -34.08 -6.53
N LYS A 241 -14.12 -33.22 -7.17
CA LYS A 241 -13.65 -31.98 -7.82
C LYS A 241 -13.13 -31.01 -6.74
N MET A 242 -13.87 -30.87 -5.65
CA MET A 242 -13.51 -29.99 -4.52
C MET A 242 -12.28 -30.50 -3.77
N GLU A 243 -12.18 -31.80 -3.50
CA GLU A 243 -11.01 -32.40 -2.86
C GLU A 243 -9.73 -32.14 -3.68
N GLN A 244 -9.79 -32.31 -5.01
CA GLN A 244 -8.68 -32.01 -5.91
C GLN A 244 -8.32 -30.53 -5.91
N ALA A 245 -9.31 -29.63 -6.02
CA ALA A 245 -9.08 -28.19 -6.00
C ALA A 245 -8.42 -27.73 -4.69
N VAL A 246 -8.83 -28.28 -3.55
CA VAL A 246 -8.22 -28.01 -2.24
C VAL A 246 -6.80 -28.53 -2.17
N GLU A 247 -6.53 -29.73 -2.69
CA GLU A 247 -5.17 -30.29 -2.72
C GLU A 247 -4.22 -29.45 -3.60
N GLU A 248 -4.67 -29.05 -4.79
CA GLU A 248 -3.92 -28.16 -5.68
C GLU A 248 -3.62 -26.82 -5.02
N ALA A 249 -4.63 -26.19 -4.42
CA ALA A 249 -4.46 -24.92 -3.75
C ALA A 249 -3.52 -25.00 -2.53
N ARG A 250 -3.58 -26.09 -1.75
CA ARG A 250 -2.60 -26.35 -0.67
C ARG A 250 -1.18 -26.53 -1.20
N ASN A 251 -1.01 -27.23 -2.32
CA ASN A 251 0.29 -27.40 -2.97
C ASN A 251 0.82 -26.06 -3.49
N ALA A 252 -0.07 -25.14 -3.88
CA ALA A 252 0.25 -23.75 -4.23
C ALA A 252 0.49 -22.83 -3.02
N GLY A 253 0.55 -23.37 -1.80
CA GLY A 253 0.88 -22.63 -0.58
C GLY A 253 -0.30 -21.97 0.11
N LEU A 254 -1.55 -22.17 -0.35
CA LEU A 254 -2.72 -21.67 0.36
C LEU A 254 -2.93 -22.46 1.64
N THR A 255 -3.17 -21.75 2.74
CA THR A 255 -3.30 -22.36 4.08
C THR A 255 -4.68 -22.19 4.69
N GLY A 256 -5.58 -21.42 4.06
CA GLY A 256 -6.92 -21.18 4.58
C GLY A 256 -7.76 -20.27 3.69
N THR A 257 -8.93 -19.90 4.20
CA THR A 257 -9.89 -19.04 3.51
C THR A 257 -10.25 -17.83 4.39
N PRO A 258 -10.64 -16.68 3.80
CA PRO A 258 -10.52 -16.39 2.37
C PRO A 258 -9.05 -16.28 1.96
N SER A 259 -8.71 -16.71 0.75
CA SER A 259 -7.42 -16.40 0.12
C SER A 259 -7.70 -15.68 -1.20
N LEU A 260 -7.12 -14.50 -1.39
CA LEU A 260 -7.27 -13.71 -2.60
C LEU A 260 -5.96 -13.66 -3.38
N ILE A 261 -6.05 -13.80 -4.71
CA ILE A 261 -4.95 -13.59 -5.64
C ILE A 261 -5.38 -12.49 -6.61
N LEU A 262 -4.62 -11.40 -6.64
CA LEU A 262 -4.91 -10.23 -7.49
C LEU A 262 -3.80 -10.14 -8.53
N ASN A 263 -4.15 -10.25 -9.82
CA ASN A 263 -3.19 -10.23 -10.94
C ASN A 263 -1.97 -11.14 -10.72
N GLY A 264 -2.17 -12.32 -10.14
CA GLY A 264 -1.09 -13.28 -9.87
C GLY A 264 -0.34 -13.07 -8.55
N TYR A 265 -0.67 -12.05 -7.76
CA TYR A 265 -0.06 -11.81 -6.44
C TYR A 265 -1.03 -12.17 -5.32
N MET A 266 -0.58 -13.00 -4.38
CA MET A 266 -1.34 -13.32 -3.18
C MET A 266 -1.55 -12.08 -2.32
N PHE A 267 -2.80 -11.83 -1.95
CA PHE A 267 -3.16 -10.71 -1.08
C PHE A 267 -2.58 -10.93 0.33
N PRO A 268 -1.77 -10.00 0.86
CA PRO A 268 -1.09 -10.18 2.12
C PRO A 268 -2.02 -9.83 3.29
N LEU A 269 -2.94 -10.74 3.63
CA LEU A 269 -3.96 -10.58 4.68
C LEU A 269 -3.43 -10.17 6.07
N GLN A 270 -2.15 -10.43 6.34
CA GLN A 270 -1.49 -10.05 7.59
C GLN A 270 -0.96 -8.59 7.58
N GLN A 271 -0.84 -8.00 6.39
CA GLN A 271 -0.22 -6.68 6.19
C GLN A 271 -1.23 -5.64 5.70
N VAL A 272 -2.19 -6.06 4.90
CA VAL A 272 -3.18 -5.16 4.29
C VAL A 272 -4.57 -5.58 4.77
N PRO A 273 -5.40 -4.63 5.26
CA PRO A 273 -6.75 -4.93 5.69
C PRO A 273 -7.59 -5.43 4.52
N LEU A 274 -8.42 -6.44 4.78
CA LEU A 274 -9.31 -7.01 3.77
C LEU A 274 -10.62 -6.22 3.71
N ASN A 275 -10.56 -5.07 3.05
CA ASN A 275 -11.67 -4.17 2.76
C ASN A 275 -11.41 -3.46 1.42
N SER A 276 -12.36 -2.65 0.94
CA SER A 276 -12.30 -2.01 -0.37
C SER A 276 -11.04 -1.14 -0.51
N ASP A 277 -10.72 -0.31 0.50
CA ASP A 277 -9.51 0.53 0.53
C ASP A 277 -8.21 -0.29 0.48
N GLY A 278 -8.13 -1.39 1.23
CA GLY A 278 -6.95 -2.24 1.28
C GLY A 278 -6.73 -3.03 -0.01
N ILE A 279 -7.81 -3.50 -0.63
CA ILE A 279 -7.76 -4.15 -1.94
C ILE A 279 -7.32 -3.16 -3.01
N SER A 280 -7.93 -1.97 -3.05
CA SER A 280 -7.55 -0.89 -3.98
C SER A 280 -6.09 -0.47 -3.79
N PHE A 281 -5.63 -0.33 -2.54
CA PHE A 281 -4.23 -0.09 -2.22
C PHE A 281 -3.32 -1.16 -2.82
N PHE A 282 -3.64 -2.45 -2.64
CA PHE A 282 -2.82 -3.54 -3.14
C PHE A 282 -2.82 -3.62 -4.67
N LEU A 283 -3.97 -3.39 -5.31
CA LEU A 283 -4.07 -3.30 -6.78
C LEU A 283 -3.20 -2.18 -7.34
N ASN A 284 -3.17 -1.03 -6.66
CA ASN A 284 -2.29 0.08 -7.04
C ASN A 284 -0.81 -0.31 -6.93
N ILE A 285 -0.41 -1.07 -5.91
CA ILE A 285 0.95 -1.59 -5.79
C ILE A 285 1.28 -2.58 -6.92
N ILE A 286 0.38 -3.53 -7.24
CA ILE A 286 0.59 -4.48 -8.34
C ILE A 286 0.72 -3.74 -9.67
N ARG A 287 -0.14 -2.74 -9.92
CA ARG A 287 -0.05 -1.89 -11.10
C ARG A 287 1.31 -1.20 -11.21
N LEU A 288 1.90 -0.75 -10.10
CA LEU A 288 3.24 -0.18 -10.12
C LEU A 288 4.28 -1.22 -10.53
N ILE A 289 4.17 -2.45 -10.03
CA ILE A 289 5.10 -3.55 -10.35
C ILE A 289 5.07 -3.87 -11.85
N GLU A 290 3.88 -3.95 -12.44
CA GLU A 290 3.69 -4.20 -13.88
C GLU A 290 4.25 -3.06 -14.76
N ASN A 291 4.40 -1.84 -14.22
CA ASN A 291 4.83 -0.64 -14.95
C ASN A 291 6.22 -0.15 -14.52
N GLN A 292 7.15 -1.07 -14.25
CA GLN A 292 8.53 -0.73 -13.90
C GLN A 292 9.45 -0.59 -15.12
N TYR A 293 10.46 0.26 -14.98
CA TYR A 293 11.51 0.51 -15.94
C TYR A 293 12.87 0.27 -15.27
N ASP A 294 13.82 -0.28 -16.01
CA ASP A 294 15.20 -0.45 -15.51
C ASP A 294 15.94 0.90 -15.40
N SER A 295 15.63 1.82 -16.32
CA SER A 295 16.18 3.18 -16.39
C SER A 295 15.37 4.02 -17.38
N PRO A 296 15.36 5.36 -17.27
CA PRO A 296 14.69 6.22 -18.24
C PRO A 296 15.46 6.30 -19.56
N GLU A 297 14.75 6.24 -20.68
CA GLU A 297 15.35 6.56 -21.98
C GLU A 297 15.70 8.05 -22.07
N GLN A 298 16.71 8.39 -22.87
CA GLN A 298 17.08 9.79 -23.09
C GLN A 298 16.07 10.45 -24.06
N VAL A 299 15.23 11.34 -23.54
CA VAL A 299 14.15 12.02 -24.30
C VAL A 299 14.32 13.53 -24.40
N ILE A 300 15.30 14.11 -23.70
CA ILE A 300 15.67 15.53 -23.79
C ILE A 300 17.12 15.73 -24.24
N ASP A 301 17.43 16.91 -24.77
CA ASP A 301 18.79 17.42 -24.94
C ASP A 301 19.09 18.42 -23.80
N PRO A 302 20.04 18.12 -22.90
CA PRO A 302 20.26 18.97 -21.73
C PRO A 302 20.80 20.38 -22.05
N THR A 303 21.17 20.64 -23.31
CA THR A 303 21.58 21.97 -23.77
C THR A 303 20.41 22.85 -24.23
N LYS A 304 19.18 22.31 -24.24
CA LYS A 304 17.95 23.02 -24.63
C LYS A 304 17.11 23.40 -23.43
N GLU A 305 16.14 24.27 -23.67
CA GLU A 305 15.17 24.70 -22.66
C GLU A 305 13.85 23.95 -22.86
N TYR A 306 13.21 23.57 -21.75
CA TYR A 306 11.94 22.83 -21.76
C TYR A 306 10.93 23.42 -20.78
N GLN A 307 9.66 23.17 -21.07
CA GLN A 307 8.54 23.42 -20.18
C GLN A 307 7.74 22.15 -19.97
N ALA A 308 7.24 21.96 -18.75
CA ALA A 308 6.18 20.99 -18.47
C ALA A 308 4.86 21.72 -18.28
N THR A 309 3.87 21.37 -19.07
CA THR A 309 2.47 21.79 -18.87
C THR A 309 1.79 20.73 -18.02
N VAL A 310 1.36 21.10 -16.82
CA VAL A 310 0.65 20.22 -15.89
C VAL A 310 -0.82 20.59 -15.90
N THR A 311 -1.64 19.68 -16.43
CA THR A 311 -3.10 19.82 -16.41
C THR A 311 -3.64 19.08 -15.20
N THR A 312 -4.38 19.78 -14.33
CA THR A 312 -5.10 19.19 -13.20
C THR A 312 -6.61 19.35 -13.41
N GLU A 313 -7.41 18.69 -12.59
CA GLU A 313 -8.88 18.88 -12.59
C GLU A 313 -9.31 20.32 -12.28
N ASN A 314 -8.44 21.08 -11.58
CA ASN A 314 -8.71 22.43 -11.11
C ASN A 314 -8.09 23.54 -11.98
N GLY A 315 -7.31 23.18 -13.00
CA GLY A 315 -6.69 24.13 -13.92
C GLY A 315 -5.34 23.67 -14.45
N GLU A 316 -4.60 24.58 -15.07
CA GLU A 316 -3.30 24.29 -15.66
C GLU A 316 -2.22 25.19 -15.05
N PHE A 317 -1.03 24.64 -14.85
CA PHE A 317 0.16 25.39 -14.50
C PHE A 317 1.38 24.94 -15.31
N ILE A 318 2.37 25.82 -15.44
CA ILE A 318 3.56 25.60 -16.28
C ILE A 318 4.79 25.63 -15.41
N ILE A 319 5.64 24.61 -15.57
CA ILE A 319 6.96 24.50 -14.95
C ILE A 319 8.02 24.78 -16.02
N ASP A 320 8.90 25.75 -15.77
CA ASP A 320 10.17 25.86 -16.50
C ASP A 320 11.15 24.84 -15.93
N LEU A 321 11.62 23.92 -16.77
CA LEU A 321 12.53 22.84 -16.35
C LEU A 321 13.99 23.28 -16.44
N PHE A 322 14.85 22.70 -15.60
CA PHE A 322 16.28 23.06 -15.47
C PHE A 322 17.22 21.91 -15.86
N PRO A 323 17.23 21.47 -17.14
CA PRO A 323 18.08 20.36 -17.58
C PRO A 323 19.58 20.72 -17.61
N ASP A 324 19.92 22.01 -17.51
CA ASP A 324 21.29 22.51 -17.37
C ASP A 324 21.89 22.17 -16.01
N THR A 325 21.08 22.18 -14.95
CA THR A 325 21.51 21.89 -13.58
C THR A 325 21.12 20.51 -13.07
N ALA A 326 20.07 19.90 -13.63
CA ALA A 326 19.57 18.57 -13.26
C ALA A 326 19.24 17.71 -14.50
N PRO A 327 20.20 17.49 -15.42
CA PRO A 327 19.95 16.79 -16.68
C PRO A 327 19.32 15.40 -16.53
N ILE A 328 19.70 14.64 -15.52
CA ILE A 328 19.27 13.24 -15.34
C ILE A 328 17.87 13.19 -14.75
N ASN A 329 17.60 13.96 -13.71
CA ASN A 329 16.29 13.99 -13.06
C ASN A 329 15.24 14.69 -13.94
N VAL A 330 15.61 15.73 -14.70
CA VAL A 330 14.72 16.34 -15.70
C VAL A 330 14.44 15.36 -16.84
N ASN A 331 15.44 14.59 -17.30
CA ASN A 331 15.20 13.54 -18.30
C ASN A 331 14.27 12.44 -17.76
N SER A 332 14.49 11.97 -16.53
CA SER A 332 13.62 10.99 -15.86
C SER A 332 12.17 11.50 -15.79
N PHE A 333 11.96 12.72 -15.30
CA PHE A 333 10.65 13.34 -15.23
C PHE A 333 9.98 13.45 -16.62
N ALA A 334 10.72 13.90 -17.64
CA ALA A 334 10.20 14.02 -18.99
C ALA A 334 9.87 12.66 -19.63
N PHE A 335 10.71 11.65 -19.41
CA PHE A 335 10.46 10.28 -19.87
C PHE A 335 9.18 9.71 -19.24
N LEU A 336 9.04 9.81 -17.92
CA LEU A 336 7.87 9.33 -17.19
C LEU A 336 6.59 10.05 -17.62
N ALA A 337 6.67 11.36 -17.84
CA ALA A 337 5.55 12.13 -18.41
C ALA A 337 5.15 11.61 -19.80
N GLN A 338 6.11 11.29 -20.68
CA GLN A 338 5.81 10.69 -22.00
C GLN A 338 5.19 9.29 -21.91
N GLN A 339 5.50 8.52 -20.86
CA GLN A 339 4.91 7.20 -20.62
C GLN A 339 3.54 7.26 -19.91
N GLY A 340 3.03 8.46 -19.61
CA GLY A 340 1.77 8.62 -18.87
C GLY A 340 1.86 8.23 -17.39
N TRP A 341 3.07 8.19 -16.81
CA TRP A 341 3.26 7.86 -15.39
C TRP A 341 2.52 8.82 -14.47
N TYR A 342 2.37 10.08 -14.88
CA TYR A 342 1.71 11.12 -14.09
C TYR A 342 0.24 11.33 -14.43
N ASP A 343 -0.33 10.51 -15.30
CA ASP A 343 -1.73 10.61 -15.73
C ASP A 343 -2.64 10.03 -14.64
N ASP A 344 -3.68 10.79 -14.29
CA ASP A 344 -4.62 10.50 -13.20
C ASP A 344 -3.94 10.27 -11.83
N VAL A 345 -2.86 11.01 -11.56
CA VAL A 345 -2.08 10.91 -10.30
C VAL A 345 -2.41 12.04 -9.34
N THR A 346 -2.67 11.72 -8.08
CA THR A 346 -3.05 12.73 -7.07
C THR A 346 -1.85 13.39 -6.39
N PHE A 347 -2.06 14.62 -5.93
CA PHE A 347 -1.22 15.25 -4.90
C PHE A 347 -1.50 14.60 -3.55
N HIS A 348 -0.79 13.51 -3.25
CA HIS A 348 -1.09 12.68 -2.09
C HIS A 348 -0.68 13.32 -0.75
N ARG A 349 0.21 14.32 -0.75
CA ARG A 349 0.65 15.03 0.45
C ARG A 349 0.78 16.52 0.19
N VAL A 350 -0.06 17.32 0.85
CA VAL A 350 -0.13 18.77 0.67
C VAL A 350 -0.16 19.43 2.04
N LEU A 351 0.95 20.08 2.40
CA LEU A 351 1.16 20.71 3.69
C LEU A 351 1.13 22.24 3.50
N PRO A 352 0.06 22.93 3.95
CA PRO A 352 -0.11 24.36 3.75
C PRO A 352 1.09 25.18 4.23
N GLY A 353 1.55 26.11 3.40
CA GLY A 353 2.71 26.96 3.67
C GLY A 353 4.07 26.27 3.52
N PHE A 354 4.10 24.96 3.26
CA PHE A 354 5.32 24.20 3.03
C PHE A 354 5.43 23.72 1.58
N MET A 355 4.66 22.70 1.19
CA MET A 355 4.74 22.12 -0.16
C MET A 355 3.52 21.27 -0.53
N ALA A 356 3.36 21.04 -1.83
CA ALA A 356 2.48 20.02 -2.42
C ALA A 356 3.33 18.95 -3.11
N GLN A 357 3.14 17.68 -2.75
CA GLN A 357 3.87 16.52 -3.26
C GLN A 357 2.93 15.57 -3.99
N GLY A 358 3.37 15.11 -5.16
CA GLY A 358 2.66 14.19 -6.04
C GLY A 358 3.63 13.27 -6.79
N GLY A 359 3.15 12.64 -7.86
CA GLY A 359 3.98 11.81 -8.73
C GLY A 359 4.10 10.33 -8.33
N ASP A 360 3.24 9.88 -7.42
CA ASP A 360 3.06 8.47 -7.07
C ASP A 360 1.71 7.96 -7.58
N PRO A 361 1.67 7.10 -8.62
CA PRO A 361 0.43 6.56 -9.18
C PRO A 361 -0.41 5.75 -8.20
N SER A 362 0.20 5.22 -7.13
CA SER A 362 -0.55 4.53 -6.09
C SER A 362 -1.25 5.47 -5.11
N GLY A 363 -0.83 6.75 -5.07
CA GLY A 363 -1.31 7.74 -4.10
C GLY A 363 -0.84 7.51 -2.66
N THR A 364 0.07 6.54 -2.44
CA THR A 364 0.48 6.07 -1.11
C THR A 364 1.68 6.84 -0.54
N GLY A 365 2.43 7.52 -1.42
CA GLY A 365 3.74 8.09 -1.13
C GLY A 365 4.88 7.07 -1.23
N MET A 366 4.59 5.80 -1.55
CA MET A 366 5.56 4.71 -1.59
C MET A 366 5.86 4.21 -3.00
N GLY A 367 5.24 4.75 -4.06
CA GLY A 367 5.48 4.30 -5.43
C GLY A 367 6.67 4.96 -6.12
N TRP A 368 7.33 4.20 -7.01
CA TRP A 368 8.41 4.65 -7.90
C TRP A 368 8.50 3.75 -9.15
N PRO A 369 9.21 4.13 -10.22
CA PRO A 369 9.12 3.51 -11.53
C PRO A 369 10.09 2.34 -11.74
N GLY A 370 10.57 1.70 -10.67
CA GLY A 370 11.56 0.61 -10.76
C GLY A 370 13.02 1.04 -10.86
N TYR A 371 13.33 2.34 -10.74
CA TYR A 371 14.70 2.85 -10.65
C TYR A 371 14.81 4.07 -9.71
N ARG A 372 16.05 4.37 -9.30
CA ARG A 372 16.44 5.56 -8.54
C ARG A 372 17.54 6.33 -9.24
N CYS A 373 17.52 7.65 -9.17
CA CYS A 373 18.54 8.52 -9.72
C CYS A 373 19.32 9.23 -8.60
N ASP A 374 20.61 9.42 -8.85
CA ASP A 374 21.51 10.19 -8.00
C ASP A 374 21.04 11.65 -7.84
N ASP A 375 21.50 12.32 -6.78
CA ASP A 375 21.20 13.73 -6.51
C ASP A 375 21.98 14.66 -7.46
N GLU A 376 21.29 15.67 -7.99
CA GLU A 376 21.89 16.75 -8.81
C GLU A 376 21.71 18.08 -8.08
N VAL A 377 22.61 18.32 -7.12
CA VAL A 377 22.56 19.53 -6.29
C VAL A 377 23.28 20.68 -6.98
N SER A 378 22.58 21.81 -7.14
CA SER A 378 23.15 23.05 -7.68
C SER A 378 23.48 24.05 -6.58
N LEU A 379 24.65 24.70 -6.66
CA LEU A 379 24.99 25.85 -5.80
C LEU A 379 24.35 27.17 -6.29
N GLU A 380 23.82 27.19 -7.51
CA GLU A 380 23.26 28.40 -8.15
C GLU A 380 21.74 28.51 -7.94
N ARG A 381 21.07 27.40 -7.65
CA ARG A 381 19.62 27.32 -7.46
C ARG A 381 19.31 26.74 -6.08
N GLY A 382 18.47 27.43 -5.32
CA GLY A 382 18.04 26.97 -4.00
C GLY A 382 16.55 27.20 -3.78
N PHE A 383 16.05 26.71 -2.67
CA PHE A 383 14.67 26.89 -2.23
C PHE A 383 14.46 28.26 -1.57
N ASP A 384 14.74 29.33 -2.30
CA ASP A 384 14.70 30.71 -1.81
C ASP A 384 13.35 31.41 -2.01
N LYS A 385 12.44 30.79 -2.75
CA LYS A 385 11.10 31.32 -3.08
C LYS A 385 10.05 30.20 -3.20
N ALA A 386 8.79 30.62 -3.32
CA ALA A 386 7.68 29.72 -3.64
C ALA A 386 7.72 29.30 -5.12
N GLY A 387 7.16 28.13 -5.42
CA GLY A 387 7.04 27.60 -6.77
C GLY A 387 8.25 26.79 -7.25
N MET A 388 9.23 26.52 -6.38
CA MET A 388 10.36 25.66 -6.73
C MET A 388 9.88 24.21 -6.82
N VAL A 389 10.27 23.52 -7.89
CA VAL A 389 9.91 22.12 -8.14
C VAL A 389 11.14 21.24 -7.95
N ALA A 390 11.03 20.21 -7.13
CA ALA A 390 12.13 19.30 -6.84
C ALA A 390 11.67 17.85 -6.74
N MET A 391 12.58 16.92 -6.97
CA MET A 391 12.32 15.50 -6.78
C MET A 391 12.20 15.18 -5.28
N ALA A 392 11.20 14.40 -4.90
CA ALA A 392 11.12 13.83 -3.57
C ALA A 392 12.07 12.62 -3.47
N ASN A 393 12.67 12.41 -2.30
CA ASN A 393 13.59 11.31 -2.04
C ASN A 393 13.43 10.79 -0.59
N SER A 394 13.95 9.60 -0.34
CA SER A 394 14.00 8.94 0.98
C SER A 394 15.43 8.93 1.55
N GLY A 395 16.22 9.95 1.21
CA GLY A 395 17.64 10.03 1.50
C GLY A 395 18.49 10.20 0.23
N PRO A 396 19.82 10.36 0.39
CA PRO A 396 20.70 10.67 -0.73
C PRO A 396 20.59 9.66 -1.87
N ASN A 397 20.55 10.15 -3.10
CA ASN A 397 20.54 9.36 -4.34
C ASN A 397 19.31 8.43 -4.49
N THR A 398 18.16 8.85 -3.99
CA THR A 398 16.90 8.09 -4.11
C THR A 398 15.80 8.87 -4.84
N ASN A 399 16.18 9.82 -5.70
CA ASN A 399 15.23 10.50 -6.58
C ASN A 399 14.57 9.49 -7.52
N SER A 400 13.30 9.67 -7.86
CA SER A 400 12.61 8.74 -8.76
C SER A 400 11.52 9.42 -9.59
N ALA A 401 10.25 9.22 -9.25
CA ALA A 401 9.12 9.81 -9.95
C ALA A 401 8.39 10.89 -9.15
N GLN A 402 8.36 10.76 -7.83
CA GLN A 402 7.68 11.73 -6.97
C GLN A 402 8.41 13.08 -6.98
N PHE A 403 7.63 14.15 -7.01
CA PHE A 403 8.12 15.52 -6.97
C PHE A 403 7.27 16.36 -6.02
N PHE A 404 7.81 17.50 -5.59
CA PHE A 404 7.07 18.46 -4.80
C PHE A 404 7.27 19.89 -5.30
N ILE A 405 6.29 20.74 -4.99
CA ILE A 405 6.28 22.17 -5.32
C ILE A 405 6.23 22.95 -4.01
N THR A 406 7.15 23.90 -3.80
CA THR A 406 7.17 24.69 -2.57
C THR A 406 6.12 25.79 -2.56
N TYR A 407 5.48 26.02 -1.41
CA TYR A 407 4.57 27.17 -1.21
C TYR A 407 5.28 28.42 -0.71
N GLY A 408 6.54 28.32 -0.30
CA GLY A 408 7.36 29.41 0.20
C GLY A 408 8.86 29.07 0.19
N PRO A 409 9.71 29.98 0.66
CA PRO A 409 11.14 29.70 0.85
C PRO A 409 11.35 28.56 1.86
N THR A 410 12.09 27.53 1.46
CA THR A 410 12.41 26.34 2.28
C THR A 410 13.91 26.02 2.25
N PRO A 411 14.80 26.95 2.66
CA PRO A 411 16.25 26.80 2.48
C PRO A 411 16.87 25.63 3.25
N HIS A 412 16.16 25.05 4.22
CA HIS A 412 16.57 23.83 4.93
C HIS A 412 16.53 22.57 4.04
N LEU A 413 15.88 22.64 2.87
CA LEU A 413 15.87 21.57 1.86
C LEU A 413 17.06 21.68 0.88
N ASN A 414 17.81 22.78 0.89
CA ASN A 414 19.01 22.92 0.07
C ASN A 414 20.00 21.79 0.38
N ASP A 415 20.76 21.37 -0.63
CA ASP A 415 21.74 20.28 -0.57
C ASP A 415 21.16 18.88 -0.34
N GLY A 416 19.86 18.74 -0.05
CA GLY A 416 19.18 17.47 0.17
C GLY A 416 18.26 17.02 -0.96
N PHE A 417 17.88 17.91 -1.87
CA PHE A 417 16.90 17.61 -2.92
C PHE A 417 17.29 18.22 -4.27
N THR A 418 17.09 17.45 -5.34
CA THR A 418 17.34 17.87 -6.72
C THR A 418 16.24 18.81 -7.21
N ILE A 419 16.56 20.08 -7.47
CA ILE A 419 15.63 21.05 -8.06
C ILE A 419 15.59 20.83 -9.58
N ILE A 420 14.40 20.49 -10.11
CA ILE A 420 14.20 20.20 -11.53
C ILE A 420 13.50 21.33 -12.29
N GLY A 421 12.92 22.32 -11.60
CA GLY A 421 12.24 23.42 -12.25
C GLY A 421 11.62 24.47 -11.33
N GLU A 422 10.88 25.38 -11.92
CA GLU A 422 10.12 26.43 -11.25
C GLU A 422 8.76 26.62 -11.93
N VAL A 423 7.70 26.79 -11.14
CA VAL A 423 6.37 27.18 -11.63
C VAL A 423 6.43 28.63 -12.10
N VAL A 424 6.23 28.85 -13.40
CA VAL A 424 6.29 30.17 -14.05
C VAL A 424 4.92 30.73 -14.47
N SER A 425 3.88 29.88 -14.49
CA SER A 425 2.49 30.27 -14.76
C SER A 425 1.53 29.37 -13.99
N GLY A 426 0.34 29.86 -13.63
CA GLY A 426 -0.68 29.09 -12.93
C GLY A 426 -0.38 28.86 -11.45
N LYS A 427 0.37 29.76 -10.80
CA LYS A 427 0.72 29.62 -9.38
C LYS A 427 -0.52 29.60 -8.48
N GLU A 428 -1.58 30.30 -8.87
CA GLU A 428 -2.88 30.27 -8.20
C GLU A 428 -3.55 28.88 -8.22
N ILE A 429 -3.26 28.05 -9.23
CA ILE A 429 -3.73 26.66 -9.30
C ILE A 429 -2.96 25.82 -8.29
N VAL A 430 -1.63 25.98 -8.25
CA VAL A 430 -0.76 25.31 -7.29
C VAL A 430 -1.13 25.69 -5.85
N ASP A 431 -1.32 26.97 -5.56
CA ASP A 431 -1.67 27.46 -4.22
C ASP A 431 -3.08 27.04 -3.77
N ALA A 432 -3.94 26.62 -4.71
CA ALA A 432 -5.30 26.16 -4.45
C ALA A 432 -5.40 24.63 -4.25
N ILE A 433 -4.30 23.88 -4.42
CA ILE A 433 -4.32 22.42 -4.25
C ILE A 433 -4.81 22.08 -2.84
N THR A 434 -5.79 21.17 -2.77
CA THR A 434 -6.46 20.82 -1.50
C THR A 434 -5.46 20.32 -0.44
N PRO A 435 -5.44 20.91 0.77
CA PRO A 435 -4.60 20.42 1.86
C PRO A 435 -4.90 18.95 2.21
N ARG A 436 -3.85 18.15 2.30
CA ARG A 436 -3.94 16.70 2.52
C ARG A 436 -2.73 16.23 3.32
N ASP A 437 -2.92 16.01 4.60
CA ASP A 437 -1.87 15.49 5.48
C ASP A 437 -2.09 13.98 5.71
N PRO A 438 -1.23 13.10 5.16
CA PRO A 438 -1.35 11.66 5.35
C PRO A 438 -1.35 11.23 6.83
N GLU A 439 -0.71 12.00 7.73
CA GLU A 439 -0.70 11.70 9.16
C GLU A 439 -2.09 11.84 9.79
N MET A 440 -2.93 12.70 9.21
CA MET A 440 -4.30 12.94 9.65
C MET A 440 -5.31 11.94 9.08
N GLN A 441 -4.87 11.01 8.21
CA GLN A 441 -5.72 9.98 7.57
C GLN A 441 -6.98 10.58 6.92
N PRO A 442 -6.84 11.47 5.93
CA PRO A 442 -7.98 12.07 5.24
C PRO A 442 -8.82 10.99 4.55
N ASP A 443 -10.14 11.15 4.60
CA ASP A 443 -11.15 10.27 3.99
C ASP A 443 -11.59 10.75 2.59
N PHE A 444 -10.76 11.57 1.95
CA PHE A 444 -10.99 12.12 0.62
C PHE A 444 -9.72 12.00 -0.25
N GLU A 445 -9.94 11.96 -1.56
CA GLU A 445 -8.87 11.91 -2.55
C GLU A 445 -8.16 13.26 -2.70
N GLY A 446 -6.87 13.23 -3.07
CA GLY A 446 -6.14 14.46 -3.37
C GLY A 446 -6.48 14.97 -4.76
N ASP A 447 -6.25 16.26 -5.00
CA ASP A 447 -6.45 16.86 -6.32
C ASP A 447 -5.62 16.11 -7.39
N THR A 448 -6.23 15.87 -8.54
CA THR A 448 -5.72 14.98 -9.58
C THR A 448 -4.95 15.74 -10.66
N ILE A 449 -3.75 15.26 -10.99
CA ILE A 449 -3.02 15.57 -12.22
C ILE A 449 -3.64 14.72 -13.32
N ILE A 450 -4.25 15.37 -14.31
CA ILE A 450 -4.83 14.69 -15.48
C ILE A 450 -3.72 14.25 -16.43
N SER A 451 -2.74 15.12 -16.68
CA SER A 451 -1.60 14.81 -17.55
C SER A 451 -0.44 15.78 -17.35
N ILE A 452 0.76 15.34 -17.70
CA ILE A 452 1.95 16.20 -17.82
C ILE A 452 2.52 16.09 -19.24
N VAL A 453 2.68 17.22 -19.92
CA VAL A 453 3.27 17.27 -21.27
C VAL A 453 4.55 18.11 -21.23
N VAL A 454 5.68 17.52 -21.62
CA VAL A 454 6.97 18.21 -21.71
C VAL A 454 7.27 18.61 -23.15
N THR A 455 7.58 19.90 -23.36
CA THR A 455 7.87 20.48 -24.69
C THR A 455 9.18 21.28 -24.69
N GLU A 456 9.97 21.17 -25.76
CA GLU A 456 11.12 22.05 -26.03
C GLU A 456 10.63 23.47 -26.37
N LYS A 457 11.33 24.50 -25.90
CA LYS A 457 11.01 25.92 -26.15
C LYS A 457 11.48 26.44 -27.50
#